data_AF-A0A1N7J2I1-F1
#
_entry.id   AF-A0A1N7J2I1-F1
#
_cell.length_a   1.000
_cell.length_b   1.000
_cell.length_c   1.000
_cell.angle_alpha   90.00
_cell.angle_beta   90.00
_cell.angle_gamma   90.00
#
_symmetry.space_group_name_H-M   'P 1'
#
loop_
_entity.id
_entity.type
_entity.pdbx_description
1 polymer ?
#
loop_
_entity_poly.entity_id
_entity_poly.type
_entity_poly.pdbx_seq_one_letter_code
_entity_poly.pdbx_strand_id
1 'polypeptide(L)'
;MKSSRQILAVILATALAAPMAACSPLDVFGPRADGEIIALAKQASADAEASSPNSGGDDPKAKWNELRIFHAKQLQDEARRLCGTDDNGETPSTCEVEYDGTHLPVGGDAAALVKLTVESAGKVPDESVDLVVAQAIDGAAAADLPLDLPAIDDETALEAVKQLVSAEHAVDFGLDIATAYADDPLQDRIDSLRTLHDARISALLSALPEGQLPSREAGYEIPSGAPTNPAEAADFVDTLESDLVDHWRTAAATAATGGSSPEWLTAAILLAGHAQRSAEQA
;
A
#
# COMPACT_ATOMS: atom_id res chain seq x y z
N MET A 1 -68.66 -22.26 -64.58
CA MET A 1 -67.47 -22.81 -63.90
C MET A 1 -66.24 -21.99 -64.25
N LYS A 2 -65.80 -21.10 -63.36
CA LYS A 2 -64.39 -20.67 -63.22
C LYS A 2 -64.24 -19.89 -61.90
N SER A 3 -63.20 -20.26 -61.19
CA SER A 3 -62.77 -19.83 -59.85
C SER A 3 -62.25 -18.38 -59.85
N SER A 4 -62.35 -17.66 -58.72
CA SER A 4 -61.18 -17.36 -57.87
C SER A 4 -61.49 -16.31 -56.79
N ARG A 5 -61.01 -16.60 -55.58
CA ARG A 5 -61.08 -15.78 -54.35
C ARG A 5 -60.04 -14.66 -54.39
N GLN A 6 -60.35 -13.50 -53.81
CA GLN A 6 -59.34 -12.58 -53.29
C GLN A 6 -59.71 -12.12 -51.87
N ILE A 7 -58.79 -12.41 -50.96
CA ILE A 7 -58.72 -12.02 -49.56
C ILE A 7 -57.94 -10.69 -49.53
N LEU A 8 -58.43 -9.67 -48.82
CA LEU A 8 -57.62 -8.49 -48.49
C LEU A 8 -57.30 -8.50 -47.00
N ALA A 9 -56.00 -8.51 -46.71
CA ALA A 9 -55.40 -8.55 -45.38
C ALA A 9 -55.26 -7.14 -44.79
N VAL A 10 -55.44 -7.04 -43.48
CA VAL A 10 -55.20 -5.87 -42.63
C VAL A 10 -53.70 -5.82 -42.31
N ILE A 11 -53.03 -4.69 -42.59
CA ILE A 11 -51.64 -4.44 -42.18
C ILE A 11 -51.67 -3.51 -40.95
N LEU A 12 -51.25 -4.04 -39.81
CA LEU A 12 -50.97 -3.30 -38.58
C LEU A 12 -49.51 -2.82 -38.64
N ALA A 13 -49.28 -1.50 -38.69
CA ALA A 13 -47.95 -0.92 -38.62
C ALA A 13 -47.59 -0.62 -37.15
N THR A 14 -46.86 -1.51 -36.49
CA THR A 14 -46.18 -1.24 -35.22
C THR A 14 -44.84 -0.57 -35.49
N ALA A 15 -44.76 0.73 -35.23
CA ALA A 15 -43.51 1.48 -35.23
C ALA A 15 -42.68 1.09 -34.00
N LEU A 16 -41.60 0.33 -34.20
CA LEU A 16 -40.54 0.16 -33.20
C LEU A 16 -39.77 1.48 -33.10
N ALA A 17 -39.98 2.24 -32.03
CA ALA A 17 -39.06 3.29 -31.62
C ALA A 17 -37.87 2.63 -30.90
N ALA A 18 -36.76 2.49 -31.60
CA ALA A 18 -35.48 2.15 -30.97
C ALA A 18 -34.98 3.38 -30.17
N PRO A 19 -34.60 3.24 -28.89
CA PRO A 19 -33.94 4.33 -28.19
C PRO A 19 -32.55 4.52 -28.82
N MET A 20 -32.38 5.63 -29.52
CA MET A 20 -31.06 6.10 -29.93
C MET A 20 -30.32 6.51 -28.66
N ALA A 21 -29.47 5.62 -28.13
CA ALA A 21 -28.48 5.99 -27.14
C ALA A 21 -27.52 6.99 -27.82
N ALA A 22 -27.80 8.28 -27.67
CA ALA A 22 -26.91 9.32 -28.11
C ALA A 22 -25.67 9.26 -27.21
N CYS A 23 -24.52 8.88 -27.76
CA CYS A 23 -23.24 9.10 -27.09
C CYS A 23 -23.15 10.59 -26.79
N SER A 24 -23.15 10.97 -25.52
CA SER A 24 -22.91 12.36 -25.16
C SER A 24 -21.46 12.71 -25.55
N PRO A 25 -21.16 13.96 -25.95
CA PRO A 25 -19.78 14.38 -26.16
C PRO A 25 -18.89 14.14 -24.92
N LEU A 26 -19.47 14.10 -23.73
CA LEU A 26 -18.79 13.78 -22.47
C LEU A 26 -18.34 12.31 -22.41
N ASP A 27 -19.08 11.37 -23.00
CA ASP A 27 -18.66 9.96 -23.06
C ASP A 27 -17.41 9.75 -23.95
N VAL A 28 -17.22 10.64 -24.93
CA VAL A 28 -16.12 10.57 -25.89
C VAL A 28 -14.91 11.41 -25.44
N PHE A 29 -15.15 12.59 -24.86
CA PHE A 29 -14.13 13.60 -24.56
C PHE A 29 -14.03 14.01 -23.07
N GLY A 30 -14.84 13.43 -22.19
CA GLY A 30 -14.80 13.70 -20.76
C GLY A 30 -13.58 13.11 -20.05
N PRO A 31 -13.33 13.52 -18.79
CA PRO A 31 -12.29 12.93 -17.97
C PRO A 31 -12.54 11.43 -17.80
N ARG A 32 -11.44 10.66 -17.71
CA ARG A 32 -11.46 9.22 -17.51
C ARG A 32 -10.61 8.87 -16.32
N ALA A 33 -11.01 7.80 -15.63
CA ALA A 33 -10.22 7.25 -14.54
C ALA A 33 -8.83 6.87 -15.04
N ASP A 34 -7.83 7.09 -14.20
CA ASP A 34 -6.45 6.71 -14.50
C ASP A 34 -6.34 5.20 -14.74
N GLY A 35 -5.80 4.83 -15.90
CA GLY A 35 -5.78 3.43 -16.36
C GLY A 35 -4.92 2.53 -15.47
N GLU A 36 -3.83 3.05 -14.90
CA GLU A 36 -2.93 2.29 -14.04
C GLU A 36 -3.55 2.09 -12.65
N ILE A 37 -4.15 3.13 -12.06
CA ILE A 37 -4.86 3.02 -10.79
C ILE A 37 -6.04 2.04 -10.91
N ILE A 38 -6.79 2.10 -12.00
CA ILE A 38 -7.88 1.14 -12.26
C ILE A 38 -7.35 -0.28 -12.45
N ALA A 39 -6.21 -0.47 -13.13
CA ALA A 39 -5.61 -1.79 -13.29
C ALA A 39 -5.18 -2.38 -11.94
N LEU A 40 -4.59 -1.57 -11.06
CA LEU A 40 -4.23 -1.97 -9.69
C LEU A 40 -5.48 -2.32 -8.87
N ALA A 41 -6.55 -1.52 -8.97
CA ALA A 41 -7.82 -1.79 -8.28
C ALA A 41 -8.44 -3.12 -8.72
N LYS A 42 -8.42 -3.40 -10.03
CA LYS A 42 -8.87 -4.67 -10.59
C LYS A 42 -8.03 -5.85 -10.09
N GLN A 43 -6.70 -5.69 -10.04
CA GLN A 43 -5.82 -6.73 -9.52
C GLN A 43 -6.10 -6.99 -8.03
N ALA A 44 -6.28 -5.95 -7.21
CA ALA A 44 -6.62 -6.10 -5.80
C ALA A 44 -7.95 -6.84 -5.58
N SER A 45 -8.99 -6.52 -6.36
CA SER A 45 -10.25 -7.26 -6.33
C SER A 45 -10.05 -8.73 -6.72
N ALA A 46 -9.27 -9.02 -7.76
CA ALA A 46 -8.98 -10.39 -8.19
C ALA A 46 -8.18 -11.19 -7.14
N ASP A 47 -7.22 -10.55 -6.47
CA ASP A 47 -6.44 -11.17 -5.39
C ASP A 47 -7.31 -11.51 -4.18
N ALA A 48 -8.32 -10.68 -3.88
CA ALA A 48 -9.29 -10.98 -2.83
C ALA A 48 -10.10 -12.25 -3.17
N GLU A 49 -10.66 -12.34 -4.38
CA GLU A 49 -11.50 -13.47 -4.81
C GLU A 49 -10.76 -14.83 -4.85
N ALA A 50 -9.42 -14.82 -4.90
CA ALA A 50 -8.57 -16.02 -4.78
C ALA A 50 -8.79 -16.81 -3.49
N SER A 51 -9.33 -16.16 -2.46
CA SER A 51 -9.39 -16.64 -1.10
C SER A 51 -10.78 -17.19 -0.78
N SER A 52 -10.86 -18.51 -0.54
CA SER A 52 -12.13 -19.24 -0.39
C SER A 52 -12.96 -18.77 0.82
N PRO A 53 -14.30 -18.65 0.72
CA PRO A 53 -15.18 -18.09 1.76
C PRO A 53 -15.39 -18.96 3.03
N ASN A 54 -14.66 -20.07 3.18
CA ASN A 54 -14.84 -21.01 4.30
C ASN A 54 -13.77 -20.89 5.40
N SER A 55 -13.09 -19.76 5.45
CA SER A 55 -12.00 -19.47 6.37
C SER A 55 -12.50 -18.57 7.51
N GLY A 56 -12.35 -19.00 8.77
CA GLY A 56 -12.68 -18.18 9.94
C GLY A 56 -11.76 -16.94 10.07
N GLY A 57 -12.14 -15.97 10.90
CA GLY A 57 -11.48 -14.66 11.01
C GLY A 57 -9.99 -14.65 11.41
N ASP A 58 -9.46 -15.77 11.91
CA ASP A 58 -8.03 -15.91 12.24
C ASP A 58 -7.21 -16.60 11.13
N ASP A 59 -7.82 -17.00 10.00
CA ASP A 59 -7.08 -17.55 8.87
C ASP A 59 -6.26 -16.45 8.18
N PRO A 60 -4.93 -16.60 8.02
CA PRO A 60 -4.11 -15.67 7.25
C PRO A 60 -4.67 -15.36 5.85
N LYS A 61 -5.38 -16.30 5.22
CA LYS A 61 -6.04 -16.07 3.93
C LYS A 61 -7.24 -15.14 4.03
N ALA A 62 -8.01 -15.21 5.13
CA ALA A 62 -9.13 -14.30 5.36
C ALA A 62 -8.63 -12.87 5.58
N LYS A 63 -7.56 -12.70 6.38
CA LYS A 63 -6.91 -11.40 6.58
C LYS A 63 -6.34 -10.81 5.30
N TRP A 64 -5.69 -11.63 4.48
CA TRP A 64 -5.22 -11.21 3.15
C TRP A 64 -6.36 -10.77 2.23
N ASN A 65 -7.46 -11.53 2.19
CA ASN A 65 -8.65 -11.16 1.43
C ASN A 65 -9.21 -9.80 1.87
N GLU A 66 -9.43 -9.62 3.18
CA GLU A 66 -9.94 -8.37 3.74
C GLU A 66 -9.04 -7.18 3.39
N LEU A 67 -7.72 -7.36 3.52
CA LEU A 67 -6.73 -6.36 3.14
C LEU A 67 -6.83 -6.01 1.65
N ARG A 68 -6.95 -7.01 0.76
CA ARG A 68 -7.05 -6.75 -0.69
C ARG A 68 -8.40 -6.15 -1.11
N ILE A 69 -9.49 -6.46 -0.42
CA ILE A 69 -10.78 -5.75 -0.58
C ILE A 69 -10.61 -4.28 -0.20
N PHE A 70 -9.99 -4.01 0.94
CA PHE A 70 -9.72 -2.65 1.41
C PHE A 70 -8.85 -1.88 0.40
N HIS A 71 -7.77 -2.50 -0.08
CA HIS A 71 -6.89 -1.94 -1.10
C HIS A 71 -7.62 -1.60 -2.40
N ALA A 72 -8.47 -2.51 -2.90
CA ALA A 72 -9.28 -2.28 -4.09
C ALA A 72 -10.21 -1.07 -3.92
N LYS A 73 -10.81 -0.92 -2.74
CA LYS A 73 -11.65 0.24 -2.42
C LYS A 73 -10.86 1.54 -2.36
N GLN A 74 -9.67 1.56 -1.75
CA GLN A 74 -8.84 2.77 -1.72
C GLN A 74 -8.44 3.22 -3.13
N LEU A 75 -8.05 2.29 -4.00
CA LEU A 75 -7.69 2.60 -5.39
C LEU A 75 -8.90 3.08 -6.21
N GLN A 76 -10.09 2.56 -5.92
CA GLN A 76 -11.34 3.10 -6.49
C GLN A 76 -11.60 4.54 -6.09
N ASP A 77 -11.48 4.82 -4.80
CA ASP A 77 -11.70 6.15 -4.25
C ASP A 77 -10.64 7.13 -4.79
N GLU A 78 -9.39 6.67 -4.97
CA GLU A 78 -8.31 7.42 -5.60
C GLU A 78 -8.56 7.70 -7.09
N ALA A 79 -8.99 6.69 -7.86
CA ALA A 79 -9.35 6.89 -9.27
C ALA A 79 -10.47 7.93 -9.43
N ARG A 80 -11.44 7.98 -8.51
CA ARG A 80 -12.48 9.02 -8.47
C ARG A 80 -11.91 10.38 -8.10
N ARG A 81 -11.00 10.45 -7.14
CA ARG A 81 -10.31 11.69 -6.74
C ARG A 81 -9.57 12.31 -7.92
N LEU A 82 -8.79 11.51 -8.65
CA LEU A 82 -8.02 11.94 -9.82
C LEU A 82 -8.91 12.43 -10.97
N CYS A 83 -10.10 11.85 -11.12
CA CYS A 83 -11.09 12.32 -12.10
C CYS A 83 -11.67 13.71 -11.80
N GLY A 84 -11.57 14.17 -10.56
CA GLY A 84 -12.17 15.41 -10.11
C GLY A 84 -13.70 15.35 -10.05
N THR A 85 -14.30 16.53 -9.93
CA THR A 85 -15.75 16.72 -9.88
C THR A 85 -16.17 17.77 -10.89
N ASP A 86 -17.41 17.69 -11.35
CA ASP A 86 -18.00 18.69 -12.24
C ASP A 86 -18.43 19.96 -11.49
N ASP A 87 -19.05 20.91 -12.20
CA ASP A 87 -19.53 22.17 -11.63
C ASP A 87 -20.62 21.99 -10.54
N ASN A 88 -21.24 20.80 -10.46
CA ASN A 88 -22.22 20.46 -9.44
C ASN A 88 -21.59 19.72 -8.24
N GLY A 89 -20.29 19.42 -8.30
CA GLY A 89 -19.58 18.63 -7.30
C GLY A 89 -19.77 17.11 -7.46
N GLU A 90 -20.28 16.66 -8.61
CA GLU A 90 -20.51 15.23 -8.90
C GLU A 90 -19.34 14.64 -9.69
N THR A 91 -18.96 13.38 -9.42
CA THR A 91 -17.96 12.68 -10.21
C THR A 91 -18.54 12.32 -11.58
N PRO A 92 -17.84 12.60 -12.70
CA PRO A 92 -18.34 12.25 -14.02
C PRO A 92 -18.62 10.75 -14.17
N SER A 93 -19.74 10.38 -14.80
CA SER A 93 -20.13 8.97 -15.02
C SER A 93 -19.12 8.19 -15.86
N THR A 94 -18.29 8.86 -16.66
CA THR A 94 -17.17 8.27 -17.41
C THR A 94 -16.03 7.78 -16.53
N CYS A 95 -16.02 8.17 -15.25
CA CYS A 95 -15.08 7.73 -14.23
C CYS A 95 -15.68 6.69 -13.28
N GLU A 96 -16.96 6.38 -13.39
CA GLU A 96 -17.58 5.27 -12.68
C GLU A 96 -17.20 3.95 -13.35
N VAL A 97 -16.10 3.35 -12.89
CA VAL A 97 -15.68 2.02 -13.34
C VAL A 97 -16.28 0.98 -12.40
N GLU A 98 -17.30 0.26 -12.88
CA GLU A 98 -17.73 -0.98 -12.25
C GLU A 98 -16.78 -2.12 -12.61
N TYR A 99 -16.47 -2.97 -11.62
CA TYR A 99 -15.60 -4.13 -11.80
C TYR A 99 -16.47 -5.30 -12.23
N ASP A 100 -16.48 -5.63 -13.52
CA ASP A 100 -16.80 -7.00 -13.89
C ASP A 100 -15.59 -7.87 -13.49
N GLY A 101 -15.73 -8.65 -12.42
CA GLY A 101 -14.68 -9.50 -11.83
C GLY A 101 -14.16 -10.62 -12.75
N THR A 102 -14.33 -10.50 -14.05
CA THR A 102 -13.98 -11.50 -15.04
C THR A 102 -12.79 -11.02 -15.87
N HIS A 103 -11.63 -11.67 -15.63
CA HIS A 103 -10.50 -11.90 -16.58
C HIS A 103 -9.09 -11.46 -16.15
N LEU A 104 -8.83 -11.15 -14.88
CA LEU A 104 -7.44 -11.06 -14.40
C LEU A 104 -6.96 -12.38 -13.77
N PRO A 105 -5.67 -12.74 -13.92
CA PRO A 105 -5.11 -13.88 -13.22
C PRO A 105 -5.20 -13.63 -11.70
N VAL A 106 -5.98 -14.50 -11.06
CA VAL A 106 -6.13 -14.60 -9.61
C VAL A 106 -4.84 -15.18 -9.02
N GLY A 107 -4.24 -14.52 -8.03
CA GLY A 107 -3.17 -15.15 -7.22
C GLY A 107 -1.93 -14.33 -6.88
N GLY A 108 -2.02 -13.00 -6.79
CA GLY A 108 -0.94 -12.22 -6.16
C GLY A 108 -0.91 -12.47 -4.65
N ASP A 109 0.23 -12.92 -4.12
CA ASP A 109 0.54 -12.86 -2.69
C ASP A 109 1.21 -11.52 -2.33
N ALA A 110 1.58 -11.33 -1.07
CA ALA A 110 2.24 -10.11 -0.61
C ALA A 110 3.56 -9.83 -1.37
N ALA A 111 4.35 -10.87 -1.68
CA ALA A 111 5.59 -10.68 -2.43
C ALA A 111 5.31 -10.24 -3.88
N ALA A 112 4.28 -10.79 -4.50
CA ALA A 112 3.80 -10.35 -5.81
C ALA A 112 3.29 -8.90 -5.78
N LEU A 113 2.64 -8.46 -4.69
CA LEU A 113 2.21 -7.07 -4.51
C LEU A 113 3.39 -6.09 -4.40
N VAL A 114 4.43 -6.44 -3.63
CA VAL A 114 5.67 -5.64 -3.56
C VAL A 114 6.27 -5.50 -4.96
N LYS A 115 6.40 -6.60 -5.70
CA LYS A 115 6.92 -6.60 -7.06
C LYS A 115 6.08 -5.74 -8.01
N LEU A 116 4.76 -5.90 -7.98
CA LEU A 116 3.83 -5.12 -8.80
C LEU A 116 3.96 -3.61 -8.52
N THR A 117 4.11 -3.25 -7.24
CA THR A 117 4.30 -1.86 -6.82
C THR A 117 5.58 -1.27 -7.40
N VAL A 118 6.69 -2.01 -7.32
CA VAL A 118 7.98 -1.60 -7.91
C VAL A 118 7.88 -1.45 -9.44
N GLU A 119 7.17 -2.35 -10.11
CA GLU A 119 6.96 -2.30 -11.57
C GLU A 119 6.01 -1.19 -12.03
N SER A 120 5.17 -0.67 -11.13
CA SER A 120 4.16 0.36 -11.41
C SER A 120 4.50 1.74 -10.85
N ALA A 121 5.51 1.87 -9.98
CA ALA A 121 5.89 3.13 -9.34
C ALA A 121 6.08 4.29 -10.32
N GLY A 122 6.72 4.04 -11.47
CA GLY A 122 6.93 5.06 -12.52
C GLY A 122 5.79 5.22 -13.53
N LYS A 123 4.64 4.57 -13.31
CA LYS A 123 3.48 4.59 -14.23
C LYS A 123 2.24 5.23 -13.60
N VAL A 124 2.12 5.12 -12.28
CA VAL A 124 1.02 5.76 -11.55
C VAL A 124 1.25 7.27 -11.44
N PRO A 125 0.19 8.08 -11.29
CA PRO A 125 0.35 9.51 -11.00
C PRO A 125 1.14 9.75 -9.72
N ASP A 126 2.01 10.77 -9.70
CA ASP A 126 2.85 11.11 -8.55
C ASP A 126 2.05 11.25 -7.25
N GLU A 127 0.86 11.84 -7.35
CA GLU A 127 -0.07 12.05 -6.23
C GLU A 127 -0.73 10.77 -5.69
N SER A 128 -0.56 9.64 -6.38
CA SER A 128 -1.07 8.32 -5.97
C SER A 128 0.04 7.37 -5.52
N VAL A 129 1.31 7.75 -5.64
CA VAL A 129 2.45 6.88 -5.30
C VAL A 129 2.43 6.48 -3.83
N ASP A 130 2.18 7.43 -2.93
CA ASP A 130 2.08 7.18 -1.48
C ASP A 130 1.06 6.09 -1.17
N LEU A 131 -0.11 6.11 -1.83
CA LEU A 131 -1.15 5.12 -1.65
C LEU A 131 -0.68 3.74 -2.11
N VAL A 132 -0.13 3.62 -3.32
CA VAL A 132 0.29 2.32 -3.87
C VAL A 132 1.43 1.71 -3.06
N VAL A 133 2.39 2.53 -2.64
CA VAL A 133 3.49 2.11 -1.76
C VAL A 133 2.97 1.68 -0.39
N ALA A 134 2.04 2.43 0.20
CA ALA A 134 1.39 2.06 1.46
C ALA A 134 0.76 0.67 1.40
N GLN A 135 0.05 0.33 0.31
CA GLN A 135 -0.56 -0.99 0.17
C GLN A 135 0.46 -2.13 0.10
N ALA A 136 1.62 -1.89 -0.52
CA ALA A 136 2.71 -2.87 -0.56
C ALA A 136 3.32 -3.09 0.82
N ILE A 137 3.49 -2.01 1.59
CA ILE A 137 3.98 -2.04 2.97
C ILE A 137 3.00 -2.82 3.86
N ASP A 138 1.71 -2.51 3.79
CA ASP A 138 0.67 -3.19 4.55
C ASP A 138 0.62 -4.69 4.20
N GLY A 139 0.78 -5.02 2.92
CA GLY A 139 0.89 -6.41 2.46
C GLY A 139 2.14 -7.12 3.00
N ALA A 140 3.29 -6.46 2.98
CA ALA A 140 4.54 -7.00 3.51
C ALA A 140 4.48 -7.23 5.02
N ALA A 141 3.88 -6.30 5.77
CA ALA A 141 3.63 -6.41 7.20
C ALA A 141 2.70 -7.57 7.53
N ALA A 142 1.53 -7.64 6.86
CA ALA A 142 0.51 -8.66 7.11
C ALA A 142 0.98 -10.08 6.80
N ALA A 143 1.88 -10.25 5.82
CA ALA A 143 2.43 -11.55 5.44
C ALA A 143 3.73 -11.91 6.16
N ASP A 144 4.27 -11.02 7.01
CA ASP A 144 5.57 -11.17 7.66
C ASP A 144 6.67 -11.55 6.64
N LEU A 145 6.79 -10.75 5.57
CA LEU A 145 7.77 -11.03 4.54
C LEU A 145 9.20 -10.97 5.12
N PRO A 146 10.09 -11.89 4.70
CA PRO A 146 11.45 -11.92 5.20
C PRO A 146 12.24 -10.69 4.74
N LEU A 147 13.17 -10.24 5.58
CA LEU A 147 14.16 -9.20 5.25
C LEU A 147 15.30 -9.76 4.36
N ASP A 148 14.94 -10.42 3.27
CA ASP A 148 15.87 -10.83 2.21
C ASP A 148 16.01 -9.66 1.21
N LEU A 149 16.85 -8.70 1.59
CA LEU A 149 17.00 -7.46 0.82
C LEU A 149 17.87 -7.68 -0.42
N PRO A 150 17.50 -7.13 -1.58
CA PRO A 150 18.40 -7.10 -2.73
C PRO A 150 19.65 -6.27 -2.41
N ALA A 151 20.73 -6.50 -3.16
CA ALA A 151 21.92 -5.65 -3.04
C ALA A 151 21.59 -4.20 -3.43
N ILE A 152 21.95 -3.25 -2.56
CA ILE A 152 21.72 -1.81 -2.75
C ILE A 152 23.06 -1.19 -3.15
N ASP A 153 23.21 -0.85 -4.43
CA ASP A 153 24.38 -0.13 -4.99
C ASP A 153 23.95 1.23 -5.57
N ASP A 154 22.92 1.81 -4.98
CA ASP A 154 22.36 3.09 -5.39
C ASP A 154 22.89 4.21 -4.49
N GLU A 155 23.79 5.04 -5.03
CA GLU A 155 24.34 6.20 -4.32
C GLU A 155 23.24 7.22 -3.95
N THR A 156 22.15 7.29 -4.72
CA THR A 156 21.02 8.18 -4.41
C THR A 156 20.22 7.67 -3.22
N ALA A 157 20.17 6.36 -3.01
CA ALA A 157 19.53 5.73 -1.86
C ALA A 157 20.38 5.83 -0.59
N LEU A 158 21.71 5.89 -0.71
CA LEU A 158 22.63 5.80 0.41
C LEU A 158 22.37 6.85 1.50
N GLU A 159 22.07 8.09 1.13
CA GLU A 159 21.77 9.14 2.10
C GLU A 159 20.47 8.87 2.86
N ALA A 160 19.43 8.40 2.17
CA ALA A 160 18.17 7.99 2.81
C ALA A 160 18.42 6.81 3.77
N VAL A 161 19.22 5.82 3.38
CA VAL A 161 19.57 4.70 4.26
C VAL A 161 20.32 5.18 5.51
N LYS A 162 21.30 6.08 5.36
CA LYS A 162 22.04 6.63 6.50
C LYS A 162 21.13 7.34 7.49
N GLN A 163 20.16 8.11 6.99
CA GLN A 163 19.18 8.80 7.83
C GLN A 163 18.28 7.80 8.57
N LEU A 164 17.83 6.75 7.89
CA LEU A 164 17.00 5.70 8.50
C LEU A 164 17.77 4.93 9.58
N VAL A 165 19.04 4.57 9.33
CA VAL A 165 19.88 3.90 10.34
C VAL A 165 20.16 4.83 11.53
N SER A 166 20.34 6.14 11.30
CA SER A 166 20.44 7.11 12.38
C SER A 166 19.14 7.17 13.20
N ALA A 167 17.97 7.13 12.54
CA ALA A 167 16.68 7.08 13.21
C ALA A 167 16.48 5.78 14.03
N GLU A 168 16.87 4.62 13.50
CA GLU A 168 16.88 3.35 14.23
C GLU A 168 17.75 3.42 15.50
N HIS A 169 18.94 4.01 15.39
CA HIS A 169 19.81 4.19 16.55
C HIS A 169 19.27 5.21 17.56
N ALA A 170 18.54 6.22 17.11
CA ALA A 170 17.87 7.18 17.97
C ALA A 170 16.74 6.51 18.75
N VAL A 171 15.97 5.63 18.11
CA VAL A 171 14.95 4.82 18.79
C VAL A 171 15.58 3.87 19.80
N ASP A 172 16.63 3.12 19.44
CA ASP A 172 17.34 2.25 20.41
C ASP A 172 17.85 3.03 21.63
N PHE A 173 18.30 4.28 21.44
CA PHE A 173 18.63 5.18 22.55
C PHE A 173 17.41 5.62 23.37
N GLY A 174 16.27 5.89 22.73
CA GLY A 174 15.00 6.11 23.42
C GLY A 174 14.56 4.90 24.25
N LEU A 175 14.69 3.69 23.70
CA LEU A 175 14.37 2.44 24.40
C LEU A 175 15.25 2.25 25.65
N ASP A 176 16.54 2.60 25.59
CA ASP A 176 17.43 2.59 26.76
C ASP A 176 16.94 3.52 27.89
N ILE A 177 16.32 4.65 27.53
CA ILE A 177 15.75 5.58 28.50
C ILE A 177 14.42 5.04 29.04
N ALA A 178 13.57 4.47 28.19
CA ALA A 178 12.32 3.85 28.61
C ALA A 178 12.56 2.71 29.61
N THR A 179 13.61 1.90 29.41
CA THR A 179 14.03 0.83 30.34
C THR A 179 14.23 1.33 31.78
N ALA A 180 14.62 2.59 32.01
CA ALA A 180 14.81 3.12 33.37
C ALA A 180 13.48 3.28 34.14
N TYR A 181 12.35 3.35 33.45
CA TYR A 181 11.01 3.58 34.02
C TYR A 181 10.01 2.47 33.72
N ALA A 182 10.39 1.46 32.93
CA ALA A 182 9.53 0.37 32.51
C ALA A 182 9.22 -0.63 33.64
N ASP A 183 7.98 -1.10 33.67
CA ASP A 183 7.55 -2.26 34.44
C ASP A 183 7.84 -3.56 33.67
N ASP A 184 7.67 -4.72 34.32
CA ASP A 184 8.06 -6.01 33.73
C ASP A 184 7.45 -6.25 32.32
N PRO A 185 6.15 -5.98 32.06
CA PRO A 185 5.60 -6.11 30.73
C PRO A 185 6.25 -5.18 29.68
N LEU A 186 6.53 -3.93 30.05
CA LEU A 186 7.18 -3.00 29.12
C LEU A 186 8.65 -3.37 28.88
N GLN A 187 9.35 -3.97 29.86
CA GLN A 187 10.71 -4.50 29.64
C GLN A 187 10.71 -5.63 28.61
N ASP A 188 9.81 -6.61 28.74
CA ASP A 188 9.68 -7.73 27.79
C ASP A 188 9.37 -7.23 26.36
N ARG A 189 8.54 -6.18 26.27
CA ARG A 189 8.22 -5.49 25.01
C ARG A 189 9.45 -4.81 24.42
N ILE A 190 10.20 -4.03 25.22
CA ILE A 190 11.42 -3.33 24.78
C ILE A 190 12.47 -4.32 24.28
N ASP A 191 12.67 -5.45 24.96
CA ASP A 191 13.64 -6.47 24.54
C ASP A 191 13.25 -7.14 23.21
N SER A 192 11.94 -7.32 22.99
CA SER A 192 11.41 -7.81 21.71
C SER A 192 11.63 -6.79 20.60
N LEU A 193 11.34 -5.51 20.86
CA LEU A 193 11.58 -4.42 19.91
C LEU A 193 13.05 -4.32 19.51
N ARG A 194 13.99 -4.33 20.47
CA ARG A 194 15.44 -4.30 20.18
C ARG A 194 15.86 -5.37 19.18
N THR A 195 15.35 -6.60 19.34
CA THR A 195 15.62 -7.69 18.40
C THR A 195 15.13 -7.39 16.98
N LEU A 196 13.99 -6.71 16.87
CA LEU A 196 13.39 -6.31 15.59
C LEU A 196 14.11 -5.12 14.94
N HIS A 197 14.66 -4.17 15.72
CA HIS A 197 15.55 -3.11 15.22
C HIS A 197 16.86 -3.70 14.70
N ASP A 198 17.50 -4.58 15.48
CA ASP A 198 18.74 -5.25 15.11
C ASP A 198 18.59 -6.06 13.81
N ALA A 199 17.44 -6.71 13.61
CA ALA A 199 17.15 -7.44 12.38
C ALA A 199 17.15 -6.51 11.15
N ARG A 200 16.54 -5.33 11.25
CA ARG A 200 16.52 -4.33 10.15
C ARG A 200 17.91 -3.79 9.85
N ILE A 201 18.67 -3.42 10.87
CA ILE A 201 20.06 -2.94 10.71
C ILE A 201 20.94 -4.04 10.12
N SER A 202 20.80 -5.28 10.58
CA SER A 202 21.56 -6.42 10.06
C SER A 202 21.24 -6.72 8.59
N ALA A 203 19.97 -6.60 8.20
CA ALA A 203 19.57 -6.76 6.81
C ALA A 203 20.19 -5.67 5.92
N LEU A 204 20.19 -4.40 6.36
CA LEU A 204 20.83 -3.29 5.65
C LEU A 204 22.35 -3.46 5.53
N LEU A 205 23.02 -3.88 6.61
CA LEU A 205 24.45 -4.20 6.60
C LEU A 205 24.80 -5.30 5.58
N SER A 206 23.89 -6.26 5.38
CA SER A 206 24.08 -7.34 4.41
C SER A 206 23.81 -6.90 2.97
N ALA A 207 22.93 -5.91 2.79
CA ALA A 207 22.51 -5.40 1.49
C ALA A 207 23.46 -4.34 0.91
N LEU A 208 24.25 -3.68 1.76
CA LEU A 208 25.14 -2.57 1.38
C LEU A 208 26.62 -2.96 1.38
N PRO A 209 27.47 -2.23 0.63
CA PRO A 209 28.92 -2.34 0.77
C PRO A 209 29.39 -2.02 2.21
N GLU A 210 30.46 -2.68 2.65
CA GLU A 210 31.01 -2.48 4.00
C GLU A 210 31.40 -1.01 4.26
N GLY A 211 31.15 -0.55 5.50
CA GLY A 211 31.57 0.78 5.97
C GLY A 211 30.69 1.94 5.49
N GLN A 212 29.55 1.67 4.87
CA GLN A 212 28.63 2.69 4.35
C GLN A 212 27.66 3.24 5.42
N LEU A 213 27.35 2.44 6.44
CA LEU A 213 26.38 2.81 7.47
C LEU A 213 27.03 3.58 8.64
N PRO A 214 26.33 4.56 9.22
CA PRO A 214 26.84 5.30 10.37
C PRO A 214 26.88 4.37 11.59
N SER A 215 27.83 4.62 12.49
CA SER A 215 27.81 4.04 13.83
C SER A 215 26.87 4.84 14.74
N ARG A 216 26.33 4.18 15.78
CA ARG A 216 25.56 4.84 16.85
C ARG A 216 26.33 6.03 17.45
N GLU A 217 25.66 7.17 17.55
CA GLU A 217 26.18 8.38 18.21
C GLU A 217 26.15 8.29 19.73
N ALA A 218 26.85 9.20 20.40
CA ALA A 218 26.93 9.23 21.86
C ALA A 218 25.62 9.69 22.55
N GLY A 219 24.71 10.31 21.81
CA GLY A 219 23.42 10.75 22.33
C GLY A 219 22.53 11.31 21.22
N TYR A 220 21.23 11.30 21.47
CA TYR A 220 20.19 11.76 20.54
C TYR A 220 19.26 12.75 21.24
N GLU A 221 18.62 13.62 20.45
CA GLU A 221 17.64 14.57 20.96
C GLU A 221 16.30 13.86 21.24
N ILE A 222 15.63 14.24 22.33
CA ILE A 222 14.33 13.69 22.73
C ILE A 222 13.36 14.86 22.89
N PRO A 223 12.61 15.21 21.83
CA PRO A 223 11.82 16.45 21.81
C PRO A 223 10.78 16.54 22.92
N SER A 224 10.17 15.41 23.28
CA SER A 224 9.10 15.32 24.29
C SER A 224 9.62 15.21 25.73
N GLY A 225 10.95 15.19 25.93
CA GLY A 225 11.57 14.89 27.22
C GLY A 225 11.54 13.40 27.57
N ALA A 226 12.25 13.02 28.64
CA ALA A 226 12.29 11.64 29.11
C ALA A 226 11.05 11.29 29.96
N PRO A 227 10.54 10.05 29.88
CA PRO A 227 9.46 9.59 30.74
C PRO A 227 9.87 9.62 32.21
N THR A 228 8.90 9.72 33.11
CA THR A 228 9.14 9.76 34.57
C THR A 228 8.45 8.65 35.36
N ASN A 229 7.61 7.86 34.71
CA ASN A 229 6.87 6.75 35.29
C ASN A 229 6.55 5.68 34.21
N PRO A 230 6.08 4.48 34.60
CA PRO A 230 5.83 3.40 33.65
C PRO A 230 4.81 3.71 32.55
N ALA A 231 3.75 4.47 32.87
CA ALA A 231 2.73 4.83 31.88
C ALA A 231 3.30 5.78 30.82
N GLU A 232 4.03 6.82 31.25
CA GLU A 232 4.75 7.71 30.33
C GLU A 232 5.82 6.98 29.52
N ALA A 233 6.46 5.95 30.07
CA ALA A 233 7.45 5.15 29.35
C ALA A 233 6.79 4.32 28.24
N ALA A 234 5.60 3.77 28.47
CA ALA A 234 4.84 3.05 27.44
C ALA A 234 4.43 3.98 26.29
N ASP A 235 3.83 5.13 26.61
CA ASP A 235 3.44 6.15 25.62
C ASP A 235 4.66 6.69 24.84
N PHE A 236 5.81 6.80 25.52
CA PHE A 236 7.06 7.19 24.90
C PHE A 236 7.55 6.16 23.88
N VAL A 237 7.52 4.87 24.22
CA VAL A 237 7.86 3.79 23.28
C VAL A 237 6.89 3.76 22.09
N ASP A 238 5.59 3.92 22.32
CA ASP A 238 4.57 3.97 21.25
C ASP A 238 4.85 5.12 20.26
N THR A 239 5.24 6.28 20.79
CA THR A 239 5.58 7.45 19.97
C THR A 239 6.84 7.19 19.14
N LEU A 240 7.89 6.63 19.74
CA LEU A 240 9.14 6.31 19.04
C LEU A 240 8.91 5.32 17.89
N GLU A 241 8.16 4.25 18.14
CA GLU A 241 7.85 3.25 17.11
C GLU A 241 6.97 3.83 16.01
N SER A 242 5.95 4.62 16.35
CA SER A 242 5.08 5.28 15.36
C SER A 242 5.87 6.23 14.46
N ASP A 243 6.72 7.09 15.04
CA ASP A 243 7.54 8.04 14.29
C ASP A 243 8.53 7.31 13.37
N LEU A 244 9.10 6.19 13.84
CA LEU A 244 10.01 5.37 13.03
C LEU A 244 9.29 4.69 11.87
N VAL A 245 8.08 4.16 12.09
CA VAL A 245 7.25 3.61 11.01
C VAL A 245 6.97 4.68 9.95
N ASP A 246 6.64 5.89 10.35
CA ASP A 246 6.40 7.00 9.43
C ASP A 246 7.66 7.39 8.62
N HIS A 247 8.84 7.38 9.24
CA HIS A 247 10.11 7.57 8.53
C HIS A 247 10.34 6.49 7.47
N TRP A 248 10.10 5.22 7.79
CA TRP A 248 10.25 4.12 6.84
C TRP A 248 9.24 4.20 5.68
N ARG A 249 7.97 4.49 5.97
CA ARG A 249 6.94 4.67 4.93
C ARG A 249 7.29 5.84 4.00
N THR A 250 7.74 6.96 4.57
CA THR A 250 8.18 8.13 3.82
C THR A 250 9.37 7.81 2.91
N ALA A 251 10.33 7.05 3.40
CA ALA A 251 11.49 6.64 2.61
C ALA A 251 11.09 5.76 1.42
N ALA A 252 10.16 4.81 1.61
CA ALA A 252 9.65 3.97 0.53
C ALA A 252 8.88 4.79 -0.52
N ALA A 253 8.03 5.72 -0.10
CA ALA A 253 7.31 6.62 -1.01
C ALA A 253 8.27 7.53 -1.80
N THR A 254 9.28 8.08 -1.13
CA THR A 254 10.34 8.89 -1.76
C THR A 254 11.15 8.06 -2.75
N ALA A 255 11.46 6.80 -2.44
CA ALA A 255 12.17 5.90 -3.36
C ALA A 255 11.39 5.67 -4.66
N ALA A 256 10.06 5.62 -4.59
CA ALA A 256 9.19 5.41 -5.74
C ALA A 256 9.12 6.62 -6.69
N THR A 257 9.25 7.85 -6.18
CA THR A 257 9.20 9.10 -6.97
C THR A 257 10.57 9.68 -7.30
N GLY A 258 11.59 9.41 -6.47
CA GLY A 258 12.89 10.08 -6.46
C GLY A 258 13.91 9.59 -7.50
N GLY A 259 13.51 8.68 -8.40
CA GLY A 259 14.42 8.10 -9.40
C GLY A 259 15.43 7.11 -8.83
N SER A 260 15.17 6.59 -7.62
CA SER A 260 15.97 5.53 -7.01
C SER A 260 15.82 4.19 -7.74
N SER A 261 16.73 3.28 -7.44
CA SER A 261 16.71 1.94 -8.03
C SER A 261 15.49 1.12 -7.57
N PRO A 262 14.98 0.22 -8.43
CA PRO A 262 13.96 -0.76 -8.05
C PRO A 262 14.36 -1.62 -6.84
N GLU A 263 15.66 -1.90 -6.69
CA GLU A 263 16.23 -2.62 -5.55
C GLU A 263 16.05 -1.83 -4.25
N TRP A 264 16.32 -0.51 -4.26
CA TRP A 264 16.09 0.33 -3.08
C TRP A 264 14.61 0.42 -2.72
N LEU A 265 13.72 0.65 -3.71
CA LEU A 265 12.29 0.68 -3.45
C LEU A 265 11.79 -0.64 -2.85
N THR A 266 12.24 -1.77 -3.38
CA THR A 266 11.92 -3.10 -2.83
C THR A 266 12.38 -3.20 -1.38
N ALA A 267 13.63 -2.84 -1.09
CA ALA A 267 14.18 -2.90 0.26
C ALA A 267 13.43 -1.98 1.24
N ALA A 268 13.12 -0.75 0.83
CA ALA A 268 12.39 0.22 1.64
C ALA A 268 10.98 -0.27 1.98
N ILE A 269 10.26 -0.89 1.04
CA ILE A 269 8.94 -1.48 1.30
C ILE A 269 9.03 -2.63 2.33
N LEU A 270 10.00 -3.53 2.18
CA LEU A 270 10.18 -4.66 3.10
C LEU A 270 10.57 -4.19 4.52
N LEU A 271 11.47 -3.23 4.62
CA LEU A 271 11.89 -2.65 5.91
C LEU A 271 10.75 -1.88 6.59
N ALA A 272 9.96 -1.11 5.82
CA ALA A 272 8.78 -0.43 6.33
C ALA A 272 7.69 -1.41 6.79
N GLY A 273 7.46 -2.50 6.04
CA GLY A 273 6.51 -3.53 6.43
C GLY A 273 6.95 -4.23 7.72
N HIS A 274 8.25 -4.50 7.84
CA HIS A 274 8.81 -5.05 9.07
C HIS A 274 8.69 -4.09 10.26
N ALA A 275 8.96 -2.79 10.07
CA ALA A 275 8.80 -1.78 11.12
C ALA A 275 7.34 -1.66 11.58
N GLN A 276 6.39 -1.57 10.64
CA GLN A 276 4.96 -1.51 10.96
C GLN A 276 4.51 -2.72 11.77
N ARG A 277 4.87 -3.93 11.31
CA ARG A 277 4.53 -5.16 12.04
C ARG A 277 5.14 -5.18 13.44
N SER A 278 6.36 -4.65 13.59
CA SER A 278 7.02 -4.54 14.90
C SER A 278 6.21 -3.68 15.86
N ALA A 279 5.73 -2.52 15.41
CA ALA A 279 4.89 -1.62 16.18
C ALA A 279 3.50 -2.20 16.50
N GLU A 280 2.94 -3.04 15.62
CA GLU A 280 1.65 -3.72 15.84
C GLU A 280 1.74 -4.92 16.80
N GLN A 281 2.92 -5.55 16.90
CA GLN A 281 3.16 -6.72 17.75
C GLN A 281 3.68 -6.38 19.15
N ALA A 282 4.25 -5.18 19.31
CA ALA A 282 4.78 -4.68 20.56
C ALA A 282 3.66 -4.12 21.44
#